data_AF-C4FL92-F1
#
_entry.id   AF-C4FL92-F1
#
_cell.length_a   1.000
_cell.length_b   1.000
_cell.length_c   1.000
_cell.angle_alpha   90.00
_cell.angle_beta   90.00
_cell.angle_gamma   90.00
#
_symmetry.space_group_name_H-M   'P 1'
#
loop_
_entity.id
_entity.type
_entity.pdbx_description
1 polymer ?
#
loop_
_entity_poly.entity_id
_entity_poly.type
_entity_poly.pdbx_seq_one_letter_code
_entity_poly.pdbx_strand_id
1 'polypeptide(L)'
;MGIFGGKKQKESVKPEKEEALDLRWDKYYLNKSIKIDDLGEIEFISKSLLRLRTDKKTNLIQEGITKSIKINGKEYKCLVLEITERKIDLAFKEEFEDIEFIKENTRFIESYKTSKKYTITDKEIEGIRISQDFINAINLLSEVDDPNTDAENLSFIINQIPPLKNKIIEEANKASENVLEEIKDLSTAIARLGMDKIRKLCYQYFDLFVATYKNPMENFESFNQFNITKVQAFKKFAPYIPFQPKRKLGLLLLLLENVSSIANLFVEKDSNYKSILKNALKFYSYPLRIYEKYLFGEDYLSLNERFLERKFKILLEVNDSYKLAHLLLNPMLSLKQEPLNLSNRNLKRAYLYYLVFLAVNFLVYNDKKSGFILYNRLKRFGMSVNESTDFLNEIVFYVNKILTALKIKPYLRTPSPANYTISCKKNFPESGDFIDLMEAFKKLGSGKFKRLALRHQDSKFAGLLLNYLINDPEIGLHDKSFIIIPSEEIQNPDSLLIENLAGFDIVYFKNIDNLSPVIYREFYKIWKNFEGIIIADYSYYSFIDFDPTKIQIFHIIKENKIDIPLLTENQKAYDFLKEQAKNMYIELFEKTDFKNLDKIESNLYDLESAFLMLLD
;
A
#
# COMPACT_ATOMS: atom_id res chain seq x y z
N MET A 1 -4.56 66.78 -58.81
CA MET A 1 -4.52 65.30 -58.71
C MET A 1 -3.98 64.92 -57.34
N GLY A 2 -4.64 63.99 -56.65
CA GLY A 2 -3.97 63.11 -55.67
C GLY A 2 -3.97 63.55 -54.21
N ILE A 3 -5.12 63.42 -53.55
CA ILE A 3 -5.31 63.32 -52.09
C ILE A 3 -4.71 62.01 -51.58
N PHE A 4 -4.06 61.99 -50.40
CA PHE A 4 -4.09 60.94 -49.36
C PHE A 4 -3.21 61.44 -48.19
N GLY A 5 -3.65 61.64 -46.94
CA GLY A 5 -4.68 60.91 -46.19
C GLY A 5 -4.00 60.09 -45.09
N GLY A 6 -3.31 60.75 -44.15
CA GLY A 6 -2.64 60.09 -43.02
C GLY A 6 -3.65 59.50 -42.03
N LYS A 7 -3.87 58.19 -42.08
CA LYS A 7 -4.59 57.43 -41.05
C LYS A 7 -3.63 57.09 -39.91
N LYS A 8 -3.86 57.67 -38.74
CA LYS A 8 -3.37 57.14 -37.46
C LYS A 8 -3.81 55.67 -37.35
N GLN A 9 -2.84 54.75 -37.29
CA GLN A 9 -3.09 53.38 -36.85
C GLN A 9 -3.62 53.45 -35.41
N LYS A 10 -4.88 53.05 -35.21
CA LYS A 10 -5.34 52.61 -33.90
C LYS A 10 -4.52 51.37 -33.57
N GLU A 11 -3.70 51.45 -32.53
CA GLU A 11 -3.23 50.26 -31.83
C GLU A 11 -4.49 49.46 -31.46
N SER A 12 -4.67 48.33 -32.14
CA SER A 12 -5.60 47.32 -31.68
C SER A 12 -5.02 46.80 -30.38
N VAL A 13 -5.52 47.33 -29.26
CA VAL A 13 -5.47 46.63 -27.98
C VAL A 13 -6.02 45.24 -28.27
N LYS A 14 -5.12 44.25 -28.37
CA LYS A 14 -5.53 42.85 -28.33
C LYS A 14 -6.34 42.74 -27.05
N PRO A 15 -7.58 42.22 -27.08
CA PRO A 15 -8.21 41.85 -25.82
C PRO A 15 -7.21 40.95 -25.12
N GLU A 16 -6.85 41.32 -23.88
CA GLU A 16 -6.24 40.37 -22.96
C GLU A 16 -7.07 39.10 -23.12
N LYS A 17 -6.40 38.00 -23.48
CA LYS A 17 -7.03 36.69 -23.34
C LYS A 17 -7.38 36.63 -21.87
N GLU A 18 -8.65 36.87 -21.53
CA GLU A 18 -9.21 36.41 -20.28
C GLU A 18 -8.75 34.97 -20.16
N GLU A 19 -7.88 34.72 -19.19
CA GLU A 19 -7.54 33.37 -18.79
C GLU A 19 -8.88 32.68 -18.61
N ALA A 20 -9.14 31.64 -19.41
CA ALA A 20 -10.36 30.87 -19.29
C ALA A 20 -10.44 30.43 -17.84
N LEU A 21 -11.34 31.07 -17.10
CA LEU A 21 -11.58 30.88 -15.68
C LEU A 21 -11.82 29.39 -15.47
N ASP A 22 -10.80 28.67 -15.02
CA ASP A 22 -10.92 27.24 -14.71
C ASP A 22 -11.67 27.12 -13.38
N LEU A 23 -12.98 27.37 -13.45
CA LEU A 23 -13.93 27.40 -12.33
C LEU A 23 -14.33 25.98 -11.87
N ARG A 24 -13.56 24.95 -12.23
CA ARG A 24 -13.95 23.53 -12.13
C ARG A 24 -13.44 22.86 -10.86
N TRP A 25 -13.59 23.52 -9.73
CA TRP A 25 -13.28 22.90 -8.45
C TRP A 25 -14.40 21.94 -8.03
N ASP A 26 -14.04 20.83 -7.41
CA ASP A 26 -14.85 19.63 -7.08
C ASP A 26 -16.30 19.60 -7.59
N LYS A 27 -16.50 19.01 -8.77
CA LYS A 27 -17.83 18.74 -9.32
C LYS A 27 -18.45 17.54 -8.63
N TYR A 28 -19.71 17.69 -8.24
CA TYR A 28 -20.55 16.65 -7.63
C TYR A 28 -21.72 16.32 -8.56
N TYR A 29 -21.65 15.16 -9.18
CA TYR A 29 -22.71 14.52 -9.97
C TYR A 29 -23.83 14.02 -9.05
N LEU A 30 -25.06 14.32 -9.45
CA LEU A 30 -26.26 14.03 -8.65
C LEU A 30 -27.05 12.86 -9.25
N ASN A 31 -27.60 12.03 -8.38
CA ASN A 31 -28.34 10.80 -8.74
C ASN A 31 -29.81 11.07 -9.11
N LYS A 32 -30.39 12.15 -8.57
CA LYS A 32 -31.78 12.50 -8.85
C LYS A 32 -31.84 13.45 -10.04
N SER A 33 -32.81 13.22 -10.93
CA SER A 33 -33.28 14.22 -11.90
C SER A 33 -33.90 15.41 -11.15
N ILE A 34 -33.05 16.25 -10.56
CA ILE A 34 -33.47 17.47 -9.86
C ILE A 34 -33.72 18.50 -10.93
N LYS A 35 -35.00 18.74 -11.21
CA LYS A 35 -35.40 19.74 -12.20
C LYS A 35 -35.21 21.13 -11.64
N ILE A 36 -34.60 21.99 -12.45
CA ILE A 36 -34.48 23.42 -12.23
C ILE A 36 -35.45 24.09 -13.18
N ASP A 37 -36.65 24.37 -12.67
CA ASP A 37 -37.76 24.98 -13.40
C ASP A 37 -37.91 24.37 -14.81
N ASP A 38 -38.01 25.21 -15.84
CA ASP A 38 -38.09 24.82 -17.26
C ASP A 38 -36.72 24.73 -17.94
N LEU A 39 -35.61 24.88 -17.21
CA LEU A 39 -34.26 24.94 -17.80
C LEU A 39 -33.68 23.55 -18.07
N GLY A 40 -33.88 22.61 -17.15
CA GLY A 40 -33.36 21.26 -17.29
C GLY A 40 -33.19 20.54 -15.95
N GLU A 41 -32.43 19.45 -15.96
CA GLU A 41 -32.10 18.65 -14.79
C GLU A 41 -30.66 18.89 -14.38
N ILE A 42 -30.36 18.97 -13.08
CA ILE A 42 -28.96 19.10 -12.62
C ILE A 42 -28.17 17.86 -13.05
N GLU A 43 -27.10 18.07 -13.81
CA GLU A 43 -26.13 17.04 -14.18
C GLU A 43 -25.00 16.98 -13.15
N PHE A 44 -24.42 18.14 -12.83
CA PHE A 44 -23.48 18.29 -11.71
C PHE A 44 -23.56 19.69 -11.11
N ILE A 45 -23.07 19.81 -9.89
CA ILE A 45 -22.97 21.07 -9.15
C ILE A 45 -21.63 21.14 -8.40
N SER A 46 -21.14 22.35 -8.19
CA SER A 46 -19.95 22.69 -7.39
C SER A 46 -20.18 24.05 -6.73
N LYS A 47 -19.23 24.55 -5.93
CA LYS A 47 -19.32 25.89 -5.35
C LYS A 47 -19.51 27.01 -6.38
N SER A 48 -18.88 26.90 -7.54
CA SER A 48 -18.82 27.97 -8.55
C SER A 48 -19.61 27.69 -9.82
N LEU A 49 -19.96 26.43 -10.07
CA LEU A 49 -20.55 26.00 -11.35
C LEU A 49 -21.72 25.04 -11.14
N LEU A 50 -22.75 25.22 -11.96
CA LEU A 50 -23.91 24.36 -12.09
C LEU A 50 -24.08 23.98 -13.56
N ARG A 51 -24.16 22.69 -13.87
CA ARG A 51 -24.54 22.20 -15.20
C ARG A 51 -25.92 21.59 -15.16
N LEU A 52 -26.75 22.02 -16.10
CA LEU A 52 -28.06 21.43 -16.35
C LEU A 52 -28.02 20.62 -17.64
N ARG A 53 -28.48 19.38 -17.61
CA ARG A 53 -28.83 18.60 -18.79
C ARG A 53 -30.18 19.09 -19.29
N THR A 54 -30.26 19.42 -20.58
CA THR A 54 -31.49 19.88 -21.22
C THR A 54 -31.71 19.13 -22.53
N ASP A 55 -32.97 18.92 -22.90
CA ASP A 55 -33.40 18.28 -24.14
C ASP A 55 -33.93 19.29 -25.17
N LYS A 56 -33.91 20.59 -24.84
CA LYS A 56 -34.43 21.67 -25.66
C LYS A 56 -33.34 22.71 -25.92
N LYS A 57 -33.32 23.27 -27.13
CA LYS A 57 -32.76 24.63 -27.33
C LYS A 57 -33.63 25.59 -26.52
N THR A 58 -33.18 25.93 -25.32
CA THR A 58 -33.94 26.82 -24.44
C THR A 58 -33.86 28.25 -24.99
N ASN A 59 -34.90 28.68 -25.70
CA ASN A 59 -35.07 30.10 -26.07
C ASN A 59 -35.30 31.02 -24.84
N LEU A 60 -35.30 30.44 -23.63
CA LEU A 60 -35.64 31.08 -22.36
C LEU A 60 -34.48 31.88 -21.75
N ILE A 61 -33.24 31.62 -22.17
CA ILE A 61 -32.03 32.25 -21.66
C ILE A 61 -31.01 32.49 -22.79
N GLN A 62 -30.10 33.44 -22.59
CA GLN A 62 -28.99 33.73 -23.51
C GLN A 62 -27.67 33.70 -22.73
N GLU A 63 -26.59 33.30 -23.40
CA GLU A 63 -25.24 33.38 -22.87
C GLU A 63 -24.90 34.82 -22.44
N GLY A 64 -24.18 34.96 -21.32
CA GLY A 64 -23.79 36.26 -20.76
C GLY A 64 -24.86 36.93 -19.88
N ILE A 65 -26.09 36.41 -19.82
CA ILE A 65 -27.15 36.96 -18.94
C ILE A 65 -27.04 36.36 -17.53
N THR A 66 -27.36 37.17 -16.51
CA THR A 66 -27.53 36.68 -15.13
C THR A 66 -28.98 36.28 -14.90
N LYS A 67 -29.20 35.06 -14.39
CA LYS A 67 -30.51 34.48 -14.09
C LYS A 67 -30.53 34.00 -12.63
N SER A 68 -31.63 34.29 -11.93
CA SER A 68 -31.90 33.68 -10.63
C SER A 68 -32.35 32.24 -10.78
N ILE A 69 -31.69 31.33 -10.06
CA ILE A 69 -31.95 29.89 -10.04
C ILE A 69 -32.31 29.48 -8.63
N LYS A 70 -33.43 28.78 -8.46
CA LYS A 70 -33.86 28.29 -7.15
C LYS A 70 -33.42 26.84 -6.94
N ILE A 71 -32.61 26.60 -5.90
CA ILE A 71 -32.13 25.27 -5.52
C ILE A 71 -32.45 25.08 -4.04
N ASN A 72 -33.16 23.99 -3.71
CA ASN A 72 -33.57 23.67 -2.33
C ASN A 72 -34.24 24.85 -1.59
N GLY A 73 -35.10 25.60 -2.28
CA GLY A 73 -35.78 26.76 -1.68
C GLY A 73 -34.97 28.06 -1.64
N LYS A 74 -33.64 28.02 -1.81
CA LYS A 74 -32.75 29.19 -1.85
C LYS A 74 -32.52 29.67 -3.29
N GLU A 75 -32.54 30.99 -3.47
CA GLU A 75 -32.33 31.62 -4.76
C GLU A 75 -30.86 32.02 -4.93
N TYR A 76 -30.26 31.60 -6.04
CA TYR A 76 -28.87 31.85 -6.40
C TYR A 76 -28.80 32.64 -7.70
N LYS A 77 -28.00 33.71 -7.74
CA LYS A 77 -27.75 34.46 -8.98
C LYS A 77 -26.68 33.74 -9.79
N CYS A 78 -27.00 33.35 -11.02
CA CYS A 78 -26.09 32.61 -11.88
C CYS A 78 -25.87 33.33 -13.21
N LEU A 79 -24.63 33.41 -13.68
CA LEU A 79 -24.28 33.83 -15.04
C LEU A 79 -24.40 32.64 -15.99
N VAL A 80 -25.10 32.80 -17.11
CA VAL A 80 -25.13 31.78 -18.16
C VAL A 80 -23.83 31.83 -18.95
N LEU A 81 -23.06 30.74 -18.89
CA LEU A 81 -21.76 30.62 -19.57
C LEU A 81 -21.90 30.06 -20.98
N GLU A 82 -22.56 28.92 -21.11
CA GLU A 82 -22.66 28.16 -22.37
C GLU A 82 -24.04 27.52 -22.48
N ILE A 83 -24.64 27.60 -23.67
CA ILE A 83 -25.87 26.89 -24.01
C ILE A 83 -25.63 26.02 -25.24
N THR A 84 -25.94 24.73 -25.11
CA THR A 84 -25.92 23.77 -26.23
C THR A 84 -27.26 23.07 -26.33
N GLU A 85 -27.41 22.21 -27.34
CA GLU A 85 -28.62 21.39 -27.50
C GLU A 85 -28.83 20.36 -26.37
N ARG A 86 -27.80 20.09 -25.56
CA ARG A 86 -27.84 19.04 -24.52
C ARG A 86 -27.55 19.53 -23.10
N LYS A 87 -26.97 20.73 -22.94
CA LYS A 87 -26.58 21.28 -21.65
C LYS A 87 -26.65 22.80 -21.58
N ILE A 88 -26.79 23.29 -20.36
CA ILE A 88 -26.63 24.70 -19.97
C ILE A 88 -25.60 24.75 -18.85
N ASP A 89 -24.53 25.52 -19.03
CA ASP A 89 -23.53 25.79 -17.99
C ASP A 89 -23.78 27.16 -17.34
N LEU A 90 -23.86 27.18 -16.01
CA LEU A 90 -24.20 28.33 -15.19
C LEU A 90 -23.10 28.54 -14.14
N ALA A 91 -22.51 29.74 -14.07
CA ALA A 91 -21.59 30.11 -12.99
C ALA A 91 -22.34 30.82 -11.86
N PHE A 92 -22.19 30.36 -10.63
CA PHE A 92 -22.73 31.06 -9.47
C PHE A 92 -22.00 32.40 -9.27
N LYS A 93 -22.74 33.49 -9.04
CA LYS A 93 -22.17 34.80 -8.68
C LYS A 93 -21.72 34.86 -7.23
N GLU A 94 -22.37 34.09 -6.37
CA GLU A 94 -22.04 33.86 -4.96
C GLU A 94 -21.88 32.35 -4.77
N GLU A 95 -20.86 31.91 -4.04
CA GLU A 95 -20.59 30.47 -3.92
C GLU A 95 -21.83 29.69 -3.44
N PHE A 96 -22.08 28.56 -4.08
CA PHE A 96 -23.03 27.59 -3.59
C PHE A 96 -22.46 26.96 -2.31
N GLU A 97 -23.24 26.96 -1.22
CA GLU A 97 -22.78 26.58 0.12
C GLU A 97 -23.62 25.45 0.77
N ASP A 98 -24.66 24.96 0.09
CA ASP A 98 -25.58 23.96 0.67
C ASP A 98 -24.99 22.54 0.56
N ILE A 99 -24.13 22.20 1.53
CA ILE A 99 -23.46 20.90 1.63
C ILE A 99 -24.46 19.74 1.82
N GLU A 100 -25.55 19.97 2.55
CA GLU A 100 -26.55 18.92 2.81
C GLU A 100 -27.29 18.56 1.53
N PHE A 101 -27.62 19.55 0.69
CA PHE A 101 -28.14 19.30 -0.65
C PHE A 101 -27.19 18.42 -1.49
N ILE A 102 -25.87 18.67 -1.44
CA ILE A 102 -24.90 17.85 -2.16
C ILE A 102 -24.92 16.41 -1.61
N LYS A 103 -24.80 16.24 -0.29
CA LYS A 103 -24.75 14.92 0.36
C LYS A 103 -25.99 14.08 0.05
N GLU A 104 -27.18 14.66 0.16
CA GLU A 104 -28.45 13.94 -0.06
C GLU A 104 -28.70 13.52 -1.50
N ASN A 105 -28.06 14.22 -2.46
CA ASN A 105 -28.32 14.02 -3.88
C ASN A 105 -27.13 13.44 -4.64
N THR A 106 -25.96 13.32 -4.03
CA THR A 106 -24.79 12.65 -4.60
C THR A 106 -25.05 11.15 -4.78
N ARG A 107 -24.54 10.57 -5.87
CA ARG A 107 -24.66 9.13 -6.13
C ARG A 107 -23.59 8.35 -5.39
N PHE A 108 -23.99 7.42 -4.54
CA PHE A 108 -23.10 6.56 -3.76
C PHE A 108 -22.98 5.18 -4.38
N ILE A 109 -21.78 4.59 -4.30
CA ILE A 109 -21.58 3.15 -4.50
C ILE A 109 -22.05 2.40 -3.25
N GLU A 110 -22.61 1.22 -3.45
CA GLU A 110 -23.11 0.37 -2.36
C GLU A 110 -21.95 -0.39 -1.70
N SER A 111 -22.08 -0.60 -0.38
CA SER A 111 -21.19 -1.46 0.40
C SER A 111 -21.93 -2.72 0.83
N TYR A 112 -21.32 -3.88 0.63
CA TYR A 112 -21.84 -5.17 1.08
C TYR A 112 -21.11 -5.62 2.35
N LYS A 113 -21.85 -6.09 3.34
CA LYS A 113 -21.32 -6.58 4.62
C LYS A 113 -21.72 -8.02 4.81
N THR A 114 -20.78 -8.83 5.26
CA THR A 114 -21.02 -10.22 5.66
C THR A 114 -20.93 -10.36 7.17
N SER A 115 -21.53 -11.42 7.69
CA SER A 115 -21.28 -11.84 9.08
C SER A 115 -20.04 -12.72 9.11
N LYS A 116 -19.23 -12.57 10.18
CA LYS A 116 -18.10 -13.47 10.41
C LYS A 116 -18.59 -14.88 10.69
N LYS A 117 -17.93 -15.87 10.09
CA LYS A 117 -18.21 -17.31 10.30
C LYS A 117 -17.69 -17.81 11.65
N TYR A 118 -16.55 -17.29 12.09
CA TYR A 118 -15.85 -17.69 13.31
C TYR A 118 -15.52 -16.46 14.16
N THR A 119 -15.44 -16.65 15.47
CA THR A 119 -14.90 -15.65 16.40
C THR A 119 -13.55 -16.10 16.91
N ILE A 120 -12.60 -15.17 16.97
CA ILE A 120 -11.29 -15.36 17.62
C ILE A 120 -11.29 -14.61 18.95
N THR A 121 -11.04 -15.32 20.03
CA THR A 121 -10.96 -14.78 21.39
C THR A 121 -9.52 -14.53 21.81
N ASP A 122 -9.29 -13.63 22.78
CA ASP A 122 -7.96 -13.41 23.35
C ASP A 122 -7.36 -14.68 23.97
N LYS A 123 -8.20 -15.53 24.59
CA LYS A 123 -7.76 -16.81 25.16
C LYS A 123 -7.21 -17.75 24.10
N GLU A 124 -7.78 -17.75 22.90
CA GLU A 124 -7.28 -18.56 21.78
C GLU A 124 -5.93 -18.02 21.28
N ILE A 125 -5.78 -16.69 21.21
CA ILE A 125 -4.50 -16.04 20.86
C ILE A 125 -3.43 -16.39 21.91
N GLU A 126 -3.77 -16.34 23.19
CA GLU A 126 -2.87 -16.74 24.29
C GLU A 126 -2.54 -18.24 24.28
N GLY A 127 -3.47 -19.06 23.79
CA GLY A 127 -3.33 -20.50 23.65
C GLY A 127 -2.40 -20.95 22.52
N ILE A 128 -1.99 -20.05 21.61
CA ILE A 128 -1.04 -20.35 20.53
C ILE A 128 0.28 -20.81 21.15
N ARG A 129 0.62 -22.09 20.91
CA ARG A 129 1.84 -22.72 21.44
C ARG A 129 3.05 -22.27 20.64
N ILE A 130 4.10 -21.89 21.36
CA ILE A 130 5.39 -21.46 20.81
C ILE A 130 6.45 -22.35 21.42
N SER A 131 7.34 -22.90 20.60
CA SER A 131 8.43 -23.74 21.12
C SER A 131 9.39 -22.89 21.95
N GLN A 132 9.92 -23.48 23.02
CA GLN A 132 10.91 -22.81 23.87
C GLN A 132 12.17 -22.45 23.07
N ASP A 133 12.56 -23.28 22.10
CA ASP A 133 13.68 -23.00 21.21
C ASP A 133 13.49 -21.69 20.42
N PHE A 134 12.26 -21.42 19.95
CA PHE A 134 11.95 -20.19 19.22
C PHE A 134 11.93 -18.95 20.14
N ILE A 135 11.40 -19.09 21.36
CA ILE A 135 11.46 -18.04 22.39
C ILE A 135 12.92 -17.71 22.72
N ASN A 136 13.74 -18.73 22.93
CA ASN A 136 15.16 -18.57 23.23
C ASN A 136 15.92 -17.91 22.05
N ALA A 137 15.58 -18.25 20.80
CA ALA A 137 16.17 -17.62 19.62
C ALA A 137 15.83 -16.13 19.49
N ILE A 138 14.58 -15.74 19.81
CA ILE A 138 14.16 -14.32 19.85
C ILE A 138 14.94 -13.57 20.93
N ASN A 139 14.99 -14.11 22.15
CA ASN A 139 15.69 -13.49 23.26
C ASN A 139 17.18 -13.36 22.97
N LEU A 140 17.80 -14.39 22.39
CA LEU A 140 19.21 -14.37 21.99
C LEU A 140 19.50 -13.26 21.00
N LEU A 141 18.74 -13.16 19.91
CA LEU A 141 18.98 -12.12 18.90
C LEU A 141 18.71 -10.72 19.44
N SER A 142 17.68 -10.56 20.27
CA SER A 142 17.41 -9.29 20.94
C SER A 142 18.62 -8.81 21.75
N GLU A 143 19.20 -9.72 22.54
CA GLU A 143 20.34 -9.42 23.41
C GLU A 143 21.62 -9.20 22.61
N VAL A 144 21.93 -10.08 21.65
CA VAL A 144 23.16 -9.98 20.83
C VAL A 144 23.28 -8.62 20.11
N ASP A 145 22.13 -8.06 19.71
CA ASP A 145 22.04 -6.80 18.98
C ASP A 145 21.91 -5.56 19.88
N ASP A 146 21.80 -5.70 21.20
CA ASP A 146 21.75 -4.54 22.09
C ASP A 146 23.17 -3.97 22.31
N PRO A 147 23.41 -2.68 21.99
CA PRO A 147 24.71 -2.06 22.19
C PRO A 147 25.15 -2.01 23.66
N ASN A 148 24.21 -2.13 24.60
CA ASN A 148 24.47 -2.12 26.04
C ASN A 148 24.60 -3.52 26.65
N THR A 149 24.51 -4.59 25.85
CA THR A 149 24.67 -5.96 26.35
C THR A 149 26.07 -6.19 26.88
N ASP A 150 26.12 -6.77 28.07
CA ASP A 150 27.32 -7.27 28.71
C ASP A 150 27.42 -8.80 28.63
N ALA A 151 28.54 -9.33 29.12
CA ALA A 151 28.80 -10.76 29.12
C ALA A 151 27.83 -11.54 30.02
N GLU A 152 27.29 -10.94 31.08
CA GLU A 152 26.44 -11.60 32.07
C GLU A 152 25.04 -11.83 31.49
N ASN A 153 24.43 -10.78 30.92
CA ASN A 153 23.12 -10.85 30.27
C ASN A 153 23.16 -11.83 29.09
N LEU A 154 24.20 -11.77 28.27
CA LEU A 154 24.34 -12.68 27.15
C LEU A 154 24.59 -14.13 27.61
N SER A 155 25.37 -14.33 28.68
CA SER A 155 25.59 -15.66 29.29
C SER A 155 24.29 -16.25 29.85
N PHE A 156 23.45 -15.43 30.49
CA PHE A 156 22.15 -15.86 31.00
C PHE A 156 21.26 -16.44 29.88
N ILE A 157 21.19 -15.75 28.73
CA ILE A 157 20.40 -16.22 27.58
C ILE A 157 21.04 -17.46 26.93
N ILE A 158 22.36 -17.45 26.71
CA ILE A 158 23.07 -18.59 26.09
C ILE A 158 22.95 -19.86 26.94
N ASN A 159 22.92 -19.74 28.28
CA ASN A 159 22.72 -20.89 29.17
C ASN A 159 21.39 -21.64 28.92
N GLN A 160 20.38 -20.95 28.40
CA GLN A 160 19.09 -21.55 28.03
C GLN A 160 19.15 -22.28 26.67
N ILE A 161 20.29 -22.22 25.97
CA ILE A 161 20.51 -22.79 24.63
C ILE A 161 21.71 -23.76 24.67
N PRO A 162 21.54 -25.00 25.15
CA PRO A 162 22.64 -25.95 25.32
C PRO A 162 23.50 -26.17 24.06
N PRO A 163 22.93 -26.29 22.84
CA PRO A 163 23.75 -26.46 21.63
C PRO A 163 24.71 -25.28 21.39
N LEU A 164 24.27 -24.04 21.62
CA LEU A 164 25.11 -22.85 21.45
C LEU A 164 26.14 -22.75 22.58
N LYS A 165 25.74 -23.01 23.82
CA LYS A 165 26.66 -23.05 24.98
C LYS A 165 27.81 -24.02 24.73
N ASN A 166 27.49 -25.25 24.32
CA ASN A 166 28.49 -26.28 24.05
C ASN A 166 29.42 -25.86 22.91
N LYS A 167 28.87 -25.24 21.85
CA LYS A 167 29.66 -24.74 20.73
C LYS A 167 30.64 -23.63 21.14
N ILE A 168 30.21 -22.71 22.01
CA ILE A 168 31.05 -21.63 22.53
C ILE A 168 32.20 -22.21 23.37
N ILE A 169 31.91 -23.16 24.26
CA ILE A 169 32.94 -23.81 25.08
C ILE A 169 33.94 -24.57 24.20
N GLU A 170 33.46 -25.29 23.18
CA GLU A 170 34.31 -25.99 22.21
C GLU A 170 35.25 -25.02 21.48
N GLU A 171 34.74 -23.90 20.96
CA GLU A 171 35.55 -22.91 20.26
C GLU A 171 36.54 -22.19 21.20
N ALA A 172 36.16 -21.96 22.46
CA ALA A 172 37.06 -21.37 23.46
C ALA A 172 38.24 -22.28 23.79
N ASN A 173 38.03 -23.60 23.85
CA ASN A 173 39.09 -24.58 24.07
C ASN A 173 40.01 -24.71 22.85
N LYS A 174 39.50 -24.52 21.61
CA LYS A 174 40.32 -24.53 20.38
C LYS A 174 41.18 -23.28 20.19
N ALA A 175 40.75 -22.14 20.73
CA ALA A 175 41.44 -20.86 20.52
C ALA A 175 42.80 -20.76 21.23
N SER A 176 43.14 -21.70 22.11
CA SER A 176 44.36 -21.69 22.90
C SER A 176 45.15 -22.98 22.71
N GLU A 177 46.13 -22.95 21.79
CA GLU A 177 47.02 -24.09 21.50
C GLU A 177 47.96 -24.49 22.66
N ASN A 178 48.03 -23.71 23.75
CA ASN A 178 49.01 -23.89 24.85
C ASN A 178 48.44 -23.75 26.28
N VAL A 179 47.15 -24.02 26.53
CA VAL A 179 46.56 -23.92 27.90
C VAL A 179 46.29 -25.31 28.48
N LEU A 180 46.81 -25.57 29.68
CA LEU A 180 46.75 -26.85 30.41
C LEU A 180 45.36 -27.21 30.97
N GLU A 181 44.44 -26.25 31.08
CA GLU A 181 43.11 -26.45 31.67
C GLU A 181 41.98 -26.26 30.66
N GLU A 182 41.13 -27.29 30.55
CA GLU A 182 39.91 -27.30 29.75
C GLU A 182 38.85 -26.37 30.37
N ILE A 183 38.39 -25.37 29.61
CA ILE A 183 37.27 -24.53 30.03
C ILE A 183 35.99 -25.36 30.03
N LYS A 184 35.25 -25.31 31.14
CA LYS A 184 33.97 -26.01 31.31
C LYS A 184 32.79 -25.07 31.57
N ASP A 185 33.05 -23.81 31.95
CA ASP A 185 32.02 -22.82 32.23
C ASP A 185 31.92 -21.76 31.12
N LEU A 186 30.72 -21.22 30.94
CA LEU A 186 30.40 -20.29 29.86
C LEU A 186 31.02 -18.90 30.08
N SER A 187 31.10 -18.43 31.32
CA SER A 187 31.64 -17.10 31.63
C SER A 187 33.12 -17.01 31.27
N THR A 188 33.92 -18.02 31.61
CA THR A 188 35.33 -18.13 31.23
C THR A 188 35.49 -18.27 29.71
N ALA A 189 34.60 -19.02 29.05
CA ALA A 189 34.61 -19.15 27.59
C ALA A 189 34.33 -17.80 26.89
N ILE A 190 33.36 -17.02 27.38
CA ILE A 190 33.05 -15.68 26.87
C ILE A 190 34.22 -14.73 27.08
N ALA A 191 34.84 -14.74 28.27
CA ALA A 191 36.00 -13.91 28.57
C ALA A 191 37.20 -14.23 27.65
N ARG A 192 37.43 -15.51 27.34
CA ARG A 192 38.51 -15.94 26.44
C ARG A 192 38.26 -15.59 24.97
N LEU A 193 37.04 -15.79 24.48
CA LEU A 193 36.71 -15.54 23.07
C LEU A 193 36.47 -14.05 22.76
N GLY A 194 36.05 -13.28 23.76
CA GLY A 194 35.64 -11.89 23.60
C GLY A 194 34.24 -11.76 22.97
N MET A 195 33.57 -10.64 23.27
CA MET A 195 32.17 -10.41 22.89
C MET A 195 31.93 -10.48 21.38
N ASP A 196 32.84 -9.98 20.54
CA ASP A 196 32.66 -9.98 19.10
C ASP A 196 32.60 -11.41 18.51
N LYS A 197 33.45 -12.31 19.02
CA LYS A 197 33.43 -13.71 18.59
C LYS A 197 32.19 -14.42 19.09
N ILE A 198 31.75 -14.15 20.32
CA ILE A 198 30.50 -14.69 20.87
C ILE A 198 29.30 -14.23 20.04
N ARG A 199 29.18 -12.93 19.72
CA ARG A 199 28.12 -12.40 18.84
C ARG A 199 28.11 -13.13 17.49
N LYS A 200 29.29 -13.36 16.89
CA LYS A 200 29.41 -14.14 15.64
C LYS A 200 28.89 -15.57 15.78
N LEU A 201 29.20 -16.26 16.87
CA LEU A 201 28.71 -17.62 17.15
C LEU A 201 27.19 -17.64 17.38
N CYS A 202 26.65 -16.65 18.10
CA CYS A 202 25.20 -16.50 18.28
C CYS A 202 24.48 -16.31 16.94
N TYR A 203 25.00 -15.48 16.04
CA TYR A 203 24.42 -15.33 14.70
C TYR A 203 24.51 -16.61 13.87
N GLN A 204 25.62 -17.35 13.95
CA GLN A 204 25.75 -18.65 13.27
C GLN A 204 24.73 -19.66 13.80
N TYR A 205 24.50 -19.69 15.11
CA TYR A 205 23.46 -20.52 15.71
C TYR A 205 22.07 -20.09 15.23
N PHE A 206 21.77 -18.79 15.21
CA PHE A 206 20.48 -18.30 14.72
C PHE A 206 20.24 -18.72 13.25
N ASP A 207 21.25 -18.60 12.40
CA ASP A 207 21.15 -19.01 11.00
C ASP A 207 20.88 -20.51 10.86
N LEU A 208 21.51 -21.34 11.69
CA LEU A 208 21.26 -22.78 11.75
C LEU A 208 19.86 -23.09 12.30
N PHE A 209 19.43 -22.40 13.35
CA PHE A 209 18.10 -22.53 13.94
C PHE A 209 17.02 -22.30 12.90
N VAL A 210 17.08 -21.16 12.21
CA VAL A 210 16.17 -20.82 11.11
C VAL A 210 16.11 -21.89 10.03
N ALA A 211 17.27 -22.40 9.63
CA ALA A 211 17.36 -23.41 8.59
C ALA A 211 16.71 -24.73 9.04
N THR A 212 16.93 -25.13 10.29
CA THR A 212 16.52 -26.43 10.82
C THR A 212 15.14 -26.43 11.49
N TYR A 213 14.55 -25.25 11.72
CA TYR A 213 13.28 -25.13 12.43
C TYR A 213 12.15 -25.78 11.64
N LYS A 214 11.45 -26.73 12.27
CA LYS A 214 10.29 -27.41 11.68
C LYS A 214 9.02 -26.60 11.92
N ASN A 215 8.30 -26.28 10.85
CA ASN A 215 6.98 -25.67 10.96
C ASN A 215 6.07 -26.53 11.87
N PRO A 216 5.40 -25.96 12.89
CA PRO A 216 4.49 -26.72 13.73
C PRO A 216 3.17 -27.10 13.03
N MET A 217 2.84 -26.49 11.89
CA MET A 217 1.72 -26.91 11.06
C MET A 217 2.07 -28.18 10.28
N GLU A 218 1.32 -29.25 10.51
CA GLU A 218 1.51 -30.53 9.83
C GLU A 218 1.25 -30.41 8.32
N ASN A 219 2.14 -30.96 7.48
CA ASN A 219 2.10 -30.89 6.02
C ASN A 219 2.39 -29.49 5.41
N PHE A 220 3.10 -28.63 6.14
CA PHE A 220 3.56 -27.30 5.69
C PHE A 220 5.08 -27.26 5.50
N GLU A 221 5.74 -28.37 5.17
CA GLU A 221 7.20 -28.45 5.01
C GLU A 221 7.72 -27.51 3.90
N SER A 222 6.89 -27.17 2.91
CA SER A 222 7.18 -26.18 1.87
C SER A 222 7.47 -24.78 2.44
N PHE A 223 6.96 -24.46 3.64
CA PHE A 223 7.24 -23.20 4.31
C PHE A 223 8.68 -23.09 4.81
N ASN A 224 9.40 -24.21 4.94
CA ASN A 224 10.83 -24.15 5.27
C ASN A 224 11.63 -23.50 4.14
N GLN A 225 11.35 -23.86 2.88
CA GLN A 225 11.95 -23.19 1.72
C GLN A 225 11.58 -21.70 1.66
N PHE A 226 10.33 -21.37 1.97
CA PHE A 226 9.84 -20.00 2.06
C PHE A 226 10.60 -19.18 3.12
N ASN A 227 10.74 -19.72 4.34
CA ASN A 227 11.45 -19.08 5.45
C ASN A 227 12.95 -18.91 5.19
N ILE A 228 13.61 -19.94 4.66
CA ILE A 228 15.03 -19.85 4.27
C ILE A 228 15.21 -18.77 3.20
N THR A 229 14.32 -18.71 2.20
CA THR A 229 14.39 -17.71 1.13
C THR A 229 14.20 -16.29 1.67
N LYS A 230 13.22 -16.05 2.56
CA LYS A 230 13.04 -14.74 3.23
C LYS A 230 14.31 -14.27 3.92
N VAL A 231 15.00 -15.18 4.62
CA VAL A 231 16.18 -14.83 5.40
C VAL A 231 17.36 -14.50 4.50
N GLN A 232 17.60 -15.29 3.46
CA GLN A 232 18.67 -15.01 2.50
C GLN A 232 18.39 -13.73 1.70
N ALA A 233 17.14 -13.52 1.28
CA ALA A 233 16.71 -12.28 0.62
C ALA A 233 16.91 -11.06 1.53
N PHE A 234 16.46 -11.12 2.79
CA PHE A 234 16.63 -10.04 3.75
C PHE A 234 18.10 -9.68 3.94
N LYS A 235 18.97 -10.68 4.16
CA LYS A 235 20.42 -10.48 4.29
C LYS A 235 21.05 -9.85 3.05
N LYS A 236 20.57 -10.24 1.87
CA LYS A 236 21.10 -9.78 0.59
C LYS A 236 20.66 -8.35 0.27
N PHE A 237 19.42 -7.98 0.57
CA PHE A 237 18.88 -6.63 0.31
C PHE A 237 19.27 -5.60 1.38
N ALA A 238 19.37 -5.99 2.66
CA ALA A 238 19.57 -5.05 3.75
C ALA A 238 20.78 -4.10 3.56
N PRO A 239 21.95 -4.55 3.06
CA PRO A 239 23.10 -3.66 2.82
C PRO A 239 22.84 -2.54 1.80
N TYR A 240 21.85 -2.69 0.92
CA TYR A 240 21.53 -1.72 -0.14
C TYR A 240 20.55 -0.64 0.31
N ILE A 241 19.90 -0.82 1.47
CA ILE A 241 19.00 0.20 2.02
C ILE A 241 19.75 0.95 3.12
N PRO A 242 19.92 2.28 3.02
CA PRO A 242 20.67 3.07 3.99
C PRO A 242 19.85 3.28 5.27
N PHE A 243 19.64 2.20 6.02
CA PHE A 243 19.34 2.20 7.44
C PHE A 243 20.10 1.02 8.03
N GLN A 244 20.99 1.26 8.96
CA GLN A 244 21.58 0.16 9.72
C GLN A 244 20.56 -0.19 10.81
N PRO A 245 19.85 -1.34 10.70
CA PRO A 245 19.07 -1.79 11.83
C PRO A 245 20.04 -2.01 12.99
N LYS A 246 19.90 -1.26 14.08
CA LYS A 246 20.63 -1.57 15.32
C LYS A 246 20.34 -2.99 15.79
N ARG A 247 19.17 -3.57 15.42
CA ARG A 247 18.74 -4.93 15.76
C ARG A 247 18.11 -5.68 14.59
N LYS A 248 18.42 -6.97 14.42
CA LYS A 248 17.84 -7.95 13.48
C LYS A 248 16.44 -8.42 13.88
N LEU A 249 15.77 -7.73 14.81
CA LEU A 249 14.36 -7.96 15.18
C LEU A 249 13.44 -8.06 13.96
N GLY A 250 13.75 -7.33 12.89
CA GLY A 250 12.96 -7.42 11.68
C GLY A 250 12.99 -8.78 10.97
N LEU A 251 14.13 -9.47 11.03
CA LEU A 251 14.27 -10.83 10.53
C LEU A 251 13.43 -11.82 11.35
N LEU A 252 13.39 -11.62 12.67
CA LEU A 252 12.58 -12.44 13.58
C LEU A 252 11.08 -12.32 13.29
N LEU A 253 10.58 -11.10 13.09
CA LEU A 253 9.17 -10.90 12.77
C LEU A 253 8.79 -11.62 11.47
N LEU A 254 9.63 -11.52 10.43
CA LEU A 254 9.42 -12.25 9.18
C LEU A 254 9.37 -13.77 9.38
N LEU A 255 10.10 -14.33 10.35
CA LEU A 255 10.11 -15.77 10.60
C LEU A 255 8.90 -16.24 11.42
N LEU A 256 8.47 -15.42 12.36
CA LEU A 256 7.36 -15.72 13.27
C LEU A 256 6.03 -15.91 12.52
N GLU A 257 5.85 -15.21 11.39
CA GLU A 257 4.57 -15.16 10.65
C GLU A 257 4.00 -16.55 10.27
N ASN A 258 4.85 -17.54 10.02
CA ASN A 258 4.43 -18.89 9.59
C ASN A 258 4.77 -19.98 10.59
N VAL A 259 5.42 -19.62 11.68
CA VAL A 259 5.95 -20.56 12.66
C VAL A 259 5.08 -20.57 13.90
N SER A 260 4.61 -19.43 14.38
CA SER A 260 3.87 -19.38 15.64
C SER A 260 3.05 -18.11 15.67
N SER A 261 2.05 -17.99 14.79
CA SER A 261 1.25 -16.78 14.63
C SER A 261 -0.23 -17.11 14.52
N ILE A 262 -1.05 -16.06 14.35
CA ILE A 262 -2.48 -16.15 14.04
C ILE A 262 -2.80 -17.07 12.85
N ALA A 263 -1.89 -17.21 11.88
CA ALA A 263 -2.10 -18.08 10.73
C ALA A 263 -2.37 -19.54 11.14
N ASN A 264 -1.71 -20.03 12.20
CA ASN A 264 -1.94 -21.38 12.73
C ASN A 264 -3.39 -21.54 13.22
N LEU A 265 -3.91 -20.54 13.93
CA LEU A 265 -5.28 -20.54 14.45
C LEU A 265 -6.31 -20.52 13.31
N PHE A 266 -6.03 -19.79 12.23
CA PHE A 266 -6.89 -19.77 11.04
C PHE A 266 -6.91 -21.14 10.34
N VAL A 267 -5.75 -21.77 10.18
CA VAL A 267 -5.59 -23.11 9.60
C VAL A 267 -6.32 -24.18 10.41
N GLU A 268 -6.32 -24.07 11.74
CA GLU A 268 -7.05 -24.98 12.64
C GLU A 268 -8.58 -24.81 12.53
N LYS A 269 -9.06 -23.58 12.29
CA LYS A 269 -10.50 -23.27 12.27
C LYS A 269 -11.18 -23.52 10.93
N ASP A 270 -10.49 -23.34 9.80
CA ASP A 270 -11.10 -23.49 8.47
C ASP A 270 -10.24 -24.32 7.50
N SER A 271 -10.83 -25.40 6.97
CA SER A 271 -10.16 -26.33 6.08
C SER A 271 -9.85 -25.75 4.70
N ASN A 272 -10.68 -24.80 4.22
CA ASN A 272 -10.42 -24.14 2.94
C ASN A 272 -9.26 -23.18 3.08
N TYR A 273 -9.18 -22.45 4.19
CA TYR A 273 -8.03 -21.63 4.54
C TYR A 273 -6.74 -22.46 4.61
N LYS A 274 -6.78 -23.63 5.27
CA LYS A 274 -5.67 -24.59 5.28
C LYS A 274 -5.23 -25.00 3.86
N SER A 275 -6.18 -25.24 2.96
CA SER A 275 -5.88 -25.59 1.57
C SER A 275 -5.22 -24.43 0.81
N ILE A 276 -5.75 -23.22 0.97
CA ILE A 276 -5.25 -21.99 0.34
C ILE A 276 -3.82 -21.71 0.79
N LEU A 277 -3.55 -21.77 2.10
CA LEU A 277 -2.23 -21.46 2.65
C LEU A 277 -1.14 -22.47 2.30
N LYS A 278 -1.45 -23.66 1.77
CA LYS A 278 -0.40 -24.54 1.21
C LYS A 278 0.38 -23.84 0.09
N ASN A 279 -0.23 -22.85 -0.57
CA ASN A 279 0.44 -21.95 -1.50
C ASN A 279 0.73 -20.60 -0.82
N ALA A 280 1.96 -20.41 -0.31
CA ALA A 280 2.28 -19.18 0.42
C ALA A 280 2.37 -17.92 -0.47
N LEU A 281 2.31 -18.02 -1.80
CA LEU A 281 2.07 -16.84 -2.64
C LEU A 281 0.74 -16.15 -2.26
N LYS A 282 -0.26 -16.94 -1.88
CA LYS A 282 -1.56 -16.45 -1.45
C LYS A 282 -1.48 -15.77 -0.08
N PHE A 283 -0.46 -16.06 0.73
CA PHE A 283 -0.31 -15.55 2.11
C PHE A 283 -0.24 -14.03 2.16
N TYR A 284 0.41 -13.39 1.17
CA TYR A 284 0.53 -11.93 1.09
C TYR A 284 -0.52 -11.29 0.18
N SER A 285 -1.49 -12.04 -0.32
CA SER A 285 -2.43 -11.53 -1.32
C SER A 285 -3.55 -10.69 -0.68
N TYR A 286 -3.96 -9.61 -1.34
CA TYR A 286 -5.14 -8.85 -0.94
C TYR A 286 -6.41 -9.72 -0.82
N PRO A 287 -6.71 -10.63 -1.77
CA PRO A 287 -7.86 -11.53 -1.67
C PRO A 287 -7.88 -12.37 -0.38
N LEU A 288 -6.71 -12.85 0.08
CA LEU A 288 -6.65 -13.61 1.33
C LEU A 288 -7.04 -12.76 2.54
N ARG A 289 -6.65 -11.48 2.60
CA ARG A 289 -7.05 -10.56 3.68
C ARG A 289 -8.55 -10.34 3.71
N ILE A 290 -9.20 -10.24 2.54
CA ILE A 290 -10.66 -10.15 2.47
C ILE A 290 -11.32 -11.46 2.90
N TYR A 291 -10.77 -12.60 2.51
CA TYR A 291 -11.25 -13.90 2.96
C TYR A 291 -11.12 -14.09 4.48
N GLU A 292 -10.02 -13.61 5.09
CA GLU A 292 -9.84 -13.61 6.54
C GLU A 292 -10.89 -12.74 7.24
N LYS A 293 -11.18 -11.54 6.72
CA LYS A 293 -12.27 -10.70 7.24
C LYS A 293 -13.64 -11.38 7.10
N TYR A 294 -13.91 -12.03 5.97
CA TYR A 294 -15.13 -12.81 5.76
C TYR A 294 -15.27 -13.93 6.81
N LEU A 295 -14.19 -14.67 7.06
CA LEU A 295 -14.21 -15.78 8.01
C LEU A 295 -14.24 -15.33 9.48
N PHE A 296 -13.42 -14.34 9.86
CA PHE A 296 -13.09 -14.04 11.27
C PHE A 296 -13.52 -12.64 11.73
N GLY A 297 -13.90 -11.76 10.80
CA GLY A 297 -14.24 -10.35 11.06
C GLY A 297 -13.02 -9.42 11.16
N GLU A 298 -11.81 -9.97 11.30
CA GLU A 298 -10.52 -9.27 11.30
C GLU A 298 -9.54 -10.04 10.42
N ASP A 299 -8.56 -9.36 9.84
CA ASP A 299 -7.52 -9.99 9.03
C ASP A 299 -6.29 -10.41 9.85
N TYR A 300 -5.38 -11.14 9.20
CA TYR A 300 -4.13 -11.60 9.80
C TYR A 300 -3.30 -10.44 10.40
N LEU A 301 -3.20 -9.30 9.70
CA LEU A 301 -2.37 -8.18 10.13
C LEU A 301 -2.87 -7.59 11.46
N SER A 302 -4.18 -7.42 11.57
CA SER A 302 -4.85 -6.87 12.75
C SER A 302 -4.74 -7.79 13.96
N LEU A 303 -4.95 -9.10 13.75
CA LEU A 303 -4.87 -10.07 14.85
C LEU A 303 -3.42 -10.37 15.27
N ASN A 304 -2.46 -10.32 14.32
CA ASN A 304 -1.06 -10.63 14.61
C ASN A 304 -0.45 -9.63 15.58
N GLU A 305 -0.85 -8.36 15.51
CA GLU A 305 -0.44 -7.36 16.50
C GLU A 305 -0.88 -7.72 17.92
N ARG A 306 -2.15 -8.08 18.12
CA ARG A 306 -2.66 -8.56 19.41
C ARG A 306 -1.88 -9.76 19.93
N PHE A 307 -1.46 -10.65 19.03
CA PHE A 307 -0.59 -11.78 19.38
C PHE A 307 0.80 -11.30 19.83
N LEU A 308 1.44 -10.38 19.09
CA LEU A 308 2.74 -9.81 19.44
C LEU A 308 2.71 -9.07 20.78
N GLU A 309 1.66 -8.29 21.06
CA GLU A 309 1.50 -7.60 22.34
C GLU A 309 1.51 -8.54 23.55
N ARG A 310 0.98 -9.77 23.37
CA ARG A 310 0.86 -10.76 24.44
C ARG A 310 2.09 -11.64 24.57
N LYS A 311 2.73 -11.98 23.46
CA LYS A 311 3.81 -12.99 23.42
C LYS A 311 5.20 -12.40 23.16
N PHE A 312 5.31 -11.33 22.38
CA PHE A 312 6.58 -10.79 21.91
C PHE A 312 6.54 -9.26 21.75
N LYS A 313 6.34 -8.53 22.86
CA LYS A 313 6.26 -7.05 22.87
C LYS A 313 7.44 -6.38 22.15
N ILE A 314 8.63 -6.98 22.22
CA ILE A 314 9.82 -6.45 21.55
C ILE A 314 9.69 -6.37 20.02
N LEU A 315 8.87 -7.23 19.40
CA LEU A 315 8.65 -7.24 17.96
C LEU A 315 7.63 -6.19 17.51
N LEU A 316 6.89 -5.56 18.44
CA LEU A 316 5.97 -4.46 18.10
C LEU A 316 6.70 -3.28 17.45
N GLU A 317 7.94 -2.99 17.89
CA GLU A 317 8.76 -1.90 17.32
C GLU A 317 8.94 -2.03 15.80
N VAL A 318 8.92 -3.27 15.28
CA VAL A 318 9.14 -3.57 13.86
C VAL A 318 7.87 -4.00 13.14
N ASN A 319 6.72 -4.07 13.83
CA ASN A 319 5.43 -4.50 13.28
C ASN A 319 4.86 -3.46 12.30
N ASP A 320 5.02 -2.17 12.59
CA ASP A 320 4.58 -1.10 11.68
C ASP A 320 5.25 -1.20 10.31
N SER A 321 6.55 -1.51 10.28
CA SER A 321 7.27 -1.77 9.04
C SER A 321 6.66 -2.93 8.26
N TYR A 322 6.20 -3.97 8.97
CA TYR A 322 5.58 -5.14 8.37
C TYR A 322 4.20 -4.81 7.79
N LYS A 323 3.34 -4.11 8.54
CA LYS A 323 2.04 -3.62 8.04
C LYS A 323 2.21 -2.74 6.78
N LEU A 324 3.13 -1.78 6.84
CA LEU A 324 3.44 -0.90 5.70
C LEU A 324 3.95 -1.68 4.48
N ALA A 325 4.74 -2.74 4.68
CA ALA A 325 5.22 -3.59 3.58
C ALA A 325 4.08 -4.34 2.88
N HIS A 326 3.07 -4.82 3.62
CA HIS A 326 1.86 -5.40 3.02
C HIS A 326 1.08 -4.35 2.21
N LEU A 327 1.00 -3.11 2.72
CA LEU A 327 0.38 -1.99 2.00
C LEU A 327 1.15 -1.63 0.72
N LEU A 328 2.49 -1.68 0.73
CA LEU A 328 3.30 -1.49 -0.49
C LEU A 328 3.06 -2.58 -1.53
N LEU A 329 2.91 -3.83 -1.08
CA LEU A 329 2.61 -4.96 -1.97
C LEU A 329 1.18 -4.90 -2.50
N ASN A 330 0.23 -4.44 -1.68
CA ASN A 330 -1.17 -4.35 -2.00
C ASN A 330 -1.75 -2.98 -1.58
N PRO A 331 -1.63 -1.94 -2.42
CA PRO A 331 -2.12 -0.59 -2.09
C PRO A 331 -3.64 -0.53 -1.84
N MET A 332 -4.38 -1.57 -2.22
CA MET A 332 -5.80 -1.76 -1.94
C MET A 332 -6.10 -1.94 -0.44
N LEU A 333 -5.15 -2.46 0.34
CA LEU A 333 -5.37 -2.77 1.76
C LEU A 333 -5.73 -1.52 2.57
N SER A 334 -6.65 -1.70 3.51
CA SER A 334 -6.92 -0.72 4.57
C SER A 334 -6.34 -1.30 5.85
N LEU A 335 -5.49 -0.54 6.54
CA LEU A 335 -4.97 -0.94 7.84
C LEU A 335 -5.99 -0.55 8.92
N LYS A 336 -5.91 -1.18 10.08
CA LYS A 336 -6.74 -0.82 11.24
C LYS A 336 -6.19 0.47 11.86
N GLN A 337 -7.11 1.32 12.31
CA GLN A 337 -6.92 2.65 12.91
C GLN A 337 -6.09 2.62 14.21
N GLU A 338 -4.82 2.28 14.11
CA GLU A 338 -3.82 2.31 15.18
C GLU A 338 -2.61 3.14 14.74
N PRO A 339 -2.17 4.13 15.55
CA PRO A 339 -1.11 5.05 15.17
C PRO A 339 0.17 4.35 14.71
N LEU A 340 0.65 4.65 13.50
CA LEU A 340 1.90 4.09 12.97
C LEU A 340 3.11 4.94 13.35
N ASN A 341 4.21 4.30 13.73
CA ASN A 341 5.51 4.94 13.85
C ASN A 341 6.19 5.08 12.47
N LEU A 342 6.11 6.29 11.92
CA LEU A 342 6.62 6.64 10.59
C LEU A 342 8.08 7.14 10.58
N SER A 343 8.90 6.75 11.57
CA SER A 343 10.34 7.07 11.56
C SER A 343 11.04 6.60 10.28
N ASN A 344 12.08 7.33 9.83
CA ASN A 344 12.86 6.96 8.63
C ASN A 344 13.26 5.48 8.59
N ARG A 345 13.68 4.96 9.75
CA ARG A 345 14.06 3.56 9.95
C ARG A 345 12.91 2.60 9.67
N ASN A 346 11.71 2.89 10.16
CA ASN A 346 10.54 2.04 9.95
C ASN A 346 10.07 2.05 8.50
N LEU A 347 10.09 3.21 7.85
CA LEU A 347 9.72 3.34 6.43
C LEU A 347 10.71 2.57 5.54
N LYS A 348 12.02 2.75 5.75
CA LYS A 348 13.04 2.01 5.00
C LYS A 348 12.99 0.50 5.24
N ARG A 349 12.69 0.08 6.47
CA ARG A 349 12.46 -1.35 6.78
C ARG A 349 11.21 -1.89 6.10
N ALA A 350 10.14 -1.11 5.99
CA ALA A 350 8.96 -1.51 5.23
C ALA A 350 9.29 -1.76 3.75
N TYR A 351 10.09 -0.87 3.15
CA TYR A 351 10.56 -1.07 1.78
C TYR A 351 11.45 -2.30 1.63
N LEU A 352 12.34 -2.57 2.60
CA LEU A 352 13.14 -3.79 2.63
C LEU A 352 12.26 -5.05 2.66
N TYR A 353 11.25 -5.10 3.53
CA TYR A 353 10.31 -6.23 3.58
C TYR A 353 9.51 -6.38 2.29
N TYR A 354 9.10 -5.28 1.67
CA TYR A 354 8.44 -5.30 0.37
C TYR A 354 9.31 -5.97 -0.70
N LEU A 355 10.62 -5.64 -0.77
CA LEU A 355 11.56 -6.33 -1.68
C LEU A 355 11.70 -7.83 -1.34
N VAL A 356 11.70 -8.19 -0.05
CA VAL A 356 11.72 -9.59 0.38
C VAL A 356 10.46 -10.32 -0.06
N PHE A 357 9.27 -9.73 0.09
CA PHE A 357 8.02 -10.34 -0.36
C PHE A 357 8.01 -10.57 -1.87
N LEU A 358 8.45 -9.59 -2.67
CA LEU A 358 8.60 -9.74 -4.11
C LEU A 358 9.58 -10.87 -4.47
N ALA A 359 10.73 -10.93 -3.80
CA ALA A 359 11.74 -11.97 -4.04
C ALA A 359 11.22 -13.37 -3.71
N VAL A 360 10.47 -13.51 -2.63
CA VAL A 360 9.90 -14.81 -2.25
C VAL A 360 8.81 -15.24 -3.24
N ASN A 361 7.89 -14.34 -3.59
CA ASN A 361 6.87 -14.59 -4.62
C ASN A 361 7.49 -15.02 -5.95
N PHE A 362 8.57 -14.35 -6.36
CA PHE A 362 9.25 -14.67 -7.60
C PHE A 362 10.08 -15.96 -7.51
N LEU A 363 10.99 -16.09 -6.54
CA LEU A 363 11.97 -17.18 -6.51
C LEU A 363 11.35 -18.51 -6.09
N VAL A 364 10.41 -18.50 -5.13
CA VAL A 364 9.78 -19.72 -4.62
C VAL A 364 8.61 -20.14 -5.51
N TYR A 365 7.78 -19.19 -5.94
CA TYR A 365 6.52 -19.49 -6.64
C TYR A 365 6.54 -19.19 -8.14
N ASN A 366 7.65 -18.67 -8.67
CA ASN A 366 7.79 -18.27 -10.08
C ASN A 366 6.75 -17.22 -10.52
N ASP A 367 6.32 -16.34 -9.61
CA ASP A 367 5.42 -15.25 -9.98
C ASP A 367 6.14 -14.23 -10.86
N LYS A 368 5.78 -14.24 -12.14
CA LYS A 368 6.38 -13.38 -13.16
C LYS A 368 6.10 -11.91 -12.91
N LYS A 369 4.96 -11.56 -12.29
CA LYS A 369 4.62 -10.16 -11.99
C LYS A 369 5.55 -9.62 -10.90
N SER A 370 5.67 -10.34 -9.77
CA SER A 370 6.60 -9.97 -8.70
C SER A 370 8.05 -9.95 -9.19
N GLY A 371 8.44 -10.91 -10.05
CA GLY A 371 9.75 -10.92 -10.68
C GLY A 371 10.01 -9.66 -11.51
N PHE A 372 9.09 -9.31 -12.41
CA PHE A 372 9.19 -8.09 -13.22
C PHE A 372 9.32 -6.83 -12.37
N ILE A 373 8.48 -6.68 -11.34
CA ILE A 373 8.54 -5.53 -10.42
C ILE A 373 9.89 -5.51 -9.70
N LEU A 374 10.36 -6.65 -9.17
CA LEU A 374 11.62 -6.76 -8.44
C LEU A 374 12.83 -6.36 -9.29
N TYR A 375 12.93 -6.88 -10.52
CA TYR A 375 14.00 -6.50 -11.45
C TYR A 375 14.02 -4.99 -11.70
N ASN A 376 12.85 -4.36 -11.84
CA ASN A 376 12.79 -2.91 -12.02
C ASN A 376 13.19 -2.15 -10.75
N ARG A 377 12.81 -2.60 -9.55
CA ARG A 377 13.27 -1.99 -8.29
C ARG A 377 14.78 -2.14 -8.07
N LEU A 378 15.37 -3.25 -8.52
CA LEU A 378 16.81 -3.48 -8.43
C LEU A 378 17.63 -2.50 -9.28
N LYS A 379 17.09 -1.99 -10.39
CA LYS A 379 17.75 -0.95 -11.21
C LYS A 379 18.10 0.31 -10.41
N ARG A 380 17.33 0.63 -9.37
CA ARG A 380 17.63 1.76 -8.46
C ARG A 380 19.00 1.63 -7.80
N PHE A 381 19.45 0.41 -7.54
CA PHE A 381 20.76 0.16 -6.95
C PHE A 381 21.89 0.19 -8.00
N GLY A 382 21.62 0.68 -9.21
CA GLY A 382 22.57 0.72 -10.31
C GLY A 382 22.77 -0.61 -11.02
N MET A 383 21.95 -1.62 -10.72
CA MET A 383 22.09 -2.96 -11.29
C MET A 383 21.46 -3.03 -12.70
N SER A 384 22.24 -3.49 -13.67
CA SER A 384 21.75 -3.98 -14.96
C SER A 384 20.89 -5.25 -14.78
N VAL A 385 20.25 -5.70 -15.86
CA VAL A 385 19.45 -6.94 -15.83
C VAL A 385 20.32 -8.15 -15.48
N ASN A 386 21.52 -8.24 -16.05
CA ASN A 386 22.44 -9.35 -15.78
C ASN A 386 22.93 -9.32 -14.32
N GLU A 387 23.34 -8.15 -13.83
CA GLU A 387 23.76 -8.00 -12.42
C GLU A 387 22.61 -8.31 -11.46
N SER A 388 21.38 -7.91 -11.80
CA SER A 388 20.18 -8.27 -11.03
C SER A 388 19.94 -9.78 -11.02
N THR A 389 20.16 -10.45 -12.16
CA THR A 389 20.05 -11.92 -12.26
C THR A 389 21.13 -12.60 -11.41
N ASP A 390 22.37 -12.16 -11.47
CA ASP A 390 23.47 -12.69 -10.63
C ASP A 390 23.22 -12.45 -9.14
N PHE A 391 22.72 -11.27 -8.80
CA PHE A 391 22.33 -10.91 -7.44
C PHE A 391 21.26 -11.87 -6.87
N LEU A 392 20.23 -12.18 -7.66
CA LEU A 392 19.18 -13.13 -7.27
C LEU A 392 19.67 -14.59 -7.31
N ASN A 393 20.56 -14.93 -8.24
CA ASN A 393 21.20 -16.25 -8.32
C ASN A 393 21.99 -16.57 -7.05
N GLU A 394 22.66 -15.59 -6.46
CA GLU A 394 23.39 -15.77 -5.21
C GLU A 394 22.44 -16.13 -4.04
N ILE A 395 21.26 -15.49 -3.97
CA ILE A 395 20.21 -15.87 -3.01
C ILE A 395 19.82 -17.33 -3.23
N VAL A 396 19.52 -17.72 -4.47
CA VAL A 396 19.15 -19.09 -4.83
C VAL A 396 20.25 -20.09 -4.49
N PHE A 397 21.51 -19.75 -4.75
CA PHE A 397 22.66 -20.59 -4.41
C PHE A 397 22.72 -20.90 -2.91
N TYR A 398 22.62 -19.87 -2.06
CA TYR A 398 22.63 -20.06 -0.61
C TYR A 398 21.42 -20.83 -0.10
N VAL A 399 20.22 -20.54 -0.63
CA VAL A 399 19.00 -21.29 -0.27
C VAL A 399 19.17 -22.76 -0.64
N ASN A 400 19.58 -23.07 -1.87
CA ASN A 400 19.74 -24.45 -2.32
C ASN A 400 20.82 -25.21 -1.53
N LYS A 401 21.93 -24.55 -1.20
CA LYS A 401 22.96 -25.13 -0.32
C LYS A 401 22.38 -25.56 1.03
N ILE A 402 21.53 -24.73 1.64
CA ILE A 402 20.86 -25.05 2.91
C ILE A 402 19.84 -26.17 2.72
N LEU A 403 18.98 -26.09 1.70
CA LEU A 403 17.98 -27.12 1.41
C LEU A 403 18.63 -28.49 1.17
N THR A 404 19.76 -28.55 0.46
CA THR A 404 20.52 -29.79 0.23
C THR A 404 21.06 -30.36 1.54
N ALA A 405 21.64 -29.53 2.41
CA ALA A 405 22.14 -29.96 3.70
C ALA A 405 21.02 -30.55 4.60
N LEU A 406 19.81 -30.01 4.48
CA LEU A 406 18.64 -30.45 5.23
C LEU A 406 17.82 -31.55 4.54
N LYS A 407 18.20 -31.94 3.31
CA LYS A 407 17.47 -32.90 2.47
C LYS A 407 16.02 -32.47 2.18
N ILE A 408 15.77 -31.17 2.06
CA ILE A 408 14.46 -30.58 1.74
C ILE A 408 14.36 -30.37 0.22
N LYS A 409 13.27 -30.83 -0.39
CA LYS A 409 12.93 -30.64 -1.82
C LYS A 409 11.58 -29.92 -1.95
N PRO A 410 11.30 -29.25 -3.09
CA PRO A 410 12.16 -29.05 -4.26
C PRO A 410 13.23 -27.98 -4.02
N TYR A 411 14.24 -27.93 -4.90
CA TYR A 411 15.22 -26.84 -4.94
C TYR A 411 14.68 -25.66 -5.75
N LEU A 412 15.15 -24.45 -5.42
CA LEU A 412 14.86 -23.26 -6.21
C LEU A 412 15.55 -23.35 -7.58
N ARG A 413 14.87 -22.85 -8.60
CA ARG A 413 15.43 -22.74 -9.95
C ARG A 413 16.26 -21.46 -10.05
N THR A 414 17.26 -21.48 -10.92
CA THR A 414 18.01 -20.29 -11.32
C THR A 414 17.03 -19.25 -11.88
N PRO A 415 16.92 -18.04 -11.32
CA PRO A 415 16.07 -17.00 -11.85
C PRO A 415 16.50 -16.59 -13.26
N SER A 416 15.53 -16.41 -14.14
CA SER A 416 15.69 -15.71 -15.40
C SER A 416 14.91 -14.41 -15.37
N PRO A 417 15.31 -13.37 -16.11
CA PRO A 417 14.46 -12.20 -16.31
C PRO A 417 13.05 -12.62 -16.71
N ALA A 418 12.05 -12.10 -16.01
CA ALA A 418 10.67 -12.47 -16.27
C ALA A 418 10.23 -11.91 -17.64
N ASN A 419 9.84 -12.79 -18.58
CA ASN A 419 9.17 -12.36 -19.81
C ASN A 419 7.72 -11.97 -19.47
N TYR A 420 7.56 -10.80 -18.86
CA TYR A 420 6.32 -10.23 -18.38
C TYR A 420 6.42 -8.71 -18.47
N THR A 421 5.29 -8.04 -18.66
CA THR A 421 5.21 -6.59 -18.62
C THR A 421 3.86 -6.16 -18.05
N ILE A 422 3.87 -5.05 -17.32
CA ILE A 422 2.66 -4.41 -16.82
C ILE A 422 2.36 -3.26 -17.79
N SER A 423 1.14 -3.22 -18.32
CA SER A 423 0.70 -2.16 -19.23
C SER A 423 -0.70 -1.72 -18.86
N CYS A 424 -0.81 -0.50 -18.36
CA CYS A 424 -2.07 0.16 -18.06
C CYS A 424 -2.93 0.26 -19.32
N LYS A 425 -2.34 0.60 -20.48
CA LYS A 425 -3.06 0.71 -21.76
C LYS A 425 -3.76 -0.60 -22.17
N LYS A 426 -3.16 -1.75 -21.85
CA LYS A 426 -3.76 -3.07 -22.17
C LYS A 426 -4.82 -3.51 -21.16
N ASN A 427 -4.72 -3.06 -19.91
CA ASN A 427 -5.57 -3.53 -18.84
C ASN A 427 -6.76 -2.60 -18.55
N PHE A 428 -6.60 -1.29 -18.74
CA PHE A 428 -7.65 -0.31 -18.49
C PHE A 428 -8.47 0.00 -19.75
N PRO A 429 -9.76 0.31 -19.59
CA PRO A 429 -10.59 0.65 -20.73
C PRO A 429 -10.17 2.00 -21.32
N GLU A 430 -10.19 2.10 -22.65
CA GLU A 430 -10.00 3.36 -23.37
C GLU A 430 -11.29 4.21 -23.22
N SER A 431 -11.37 4.95 -22.11
CA SER A 431 -12.35 6.02 -21.88
C SER A 431 -11.60 7.36 -21.71
N GLY A 432 -12.27 8.48 -21.96
CA GLY A 432 -11.67 9.82 -21.85
C GLY A 432 -11.01 10.05 -20.49
N ASP A 433 -11.72 9.74 -19.41
CA ASP A 433 -11.22 9.91 -18.03
C ASP A 433 -9.98 9.04 -17.74
N PHE A 434 -9.94 7.80 -18.26
CA PHE A 434 -8.75 6.95 -18.11
C PHE A 434 -7.57 7.49 -18.90
N ILE A 435 -7.79 8.07 -20.09
CA ILE A 435 -6.74 8.69 -20.89
C ILE A 435 -6.13 9.89 -20.15
N ASP A 436 -6.98 10.75 -19.58
CA ASP A 436 -6.53 11.90 -18.78
C ASP A 436 -5.73 11.46 -17.56
N LEU A 437 -6.21 10.44 -16.83
CA LEU A 437 -5.49 9.83 -15.71
C LEU A 437 -4.10 9.34 -16.13
N MET A 438 -4.03 8.58 -17.23
CA MET A 438 -2.78 8.05 -17.76
C MET A 438 -1.81 9.16 -18.16
N GLU A 439 -2.29 10.21 -18.81
CA GLU A 439 -1.47 11.35 -19.22
C GLU A 439 -0.92 12.12 -18.02
N ALA A 440 -1.71 12.31 -16.95
CA ALA A 440 -1.23 12.91 -15.71
C ALA A 440 -0.10 12.08 -15.09
N PHE A 441 -0.24 10.75 -15.04
CA PHE A 441 0.82 9.88 -14.54
C PHE A 441 2.08 9.88 -15.42
N LYS A 442 1.94 9.98 -16.74
CA LYS A 442 3.09 10.17 -17.66
C LYS A 442 3.80 11.50 -17.40
N LYS A 443 3.05 12.57 -17.14
CA LYS A 443 3.61 13.87 -16.75
C LYS A 443 4.32 13.80 -15.38
N LEU A 444 3.81 13.03 -14.42
CA LEU A 444 4.53 12.72 -13.16
C LEU A 444 5.84 11.98 -13.41
N GLY A 445 5.81 10.89 -14.18
CA GLY A 445 6.99 10.05 -14.39
C GLY A 445 8.10 10.75 -15.17
N SER A 446 7.73 11.60 -16.15
CA SER A 446 8.65 12.49 -16.86
C SER A 446 9.14 13.69 -16.03
N GLY A 447 8.59 13.90 -14.83
CA GLY A 447 9.00 14.99 -13.94
C GLY A 447 8.47 16.37 -14.30
N LYS A 448 7.49 16.48 -15.21
CA LYS A 448 6.85 17.77 -15.56
C LYS A 448 6.16 18.43 -14.37
N PHE A 449 5.59 17.62 -13.48
CA PHE A 449 5.13 18.05 -12.17
C PHE A 449 5.42 16.96 -11.13
N LYS A 450 5.34 17.30 -9.85
CA LYS A 450 5.70 16.41 -8.73
C LYS A 450 4.56 16.15 -7.74
N ARG A 451 3.38 16.69 -7.99
CA ARG A 451 2.22 16.62 -7.09
C ARG A 451 1.01 16.13 -7.86
N LEU A 452 0.27 15.20 -7.28
CA LEU A 452 -0.98 14.72 -7.83
C LEU A 452 -1.94 14.37 -6.70
N ALA A 453 -3.19 14.80 -6.80
CA ALA A 453 -4.25 14.46 -5.87
C ALA A 453 -5.35 13.70 -6.62
N LEU A 454 -5.56 12.43 -6.29
CA LEU A 454 -6.51 11.54 -6.93
C LEU A 454 -7.83 11.58 -6.17
N ARG A 455 -8.91 11.99 -6.83
CA ARG A 455 -10.26 11.90 -6.26
C ARG A 455 -10.92 10.58 -6.67
N HIS A 456 -11.39 9.78 -5.71
CA HIS A 456 -11.92 8.42 -5.97
C HIS A 456 -13.29 8.16 -5.34
N GLN A 457 -14.09 7.28 -5.94
CA GLN A 457 -15.31 6.76 -5.31
C GLN A 457 -15.03 5.52 -4.44
N ASP A 458 -13.99 4.76 -4.79
CA ASP A 458 -13.56 3.56 -4.06
C ASP A 458 -12.05 3.57 -3.85
N SER A 459 -11.63 3.69 -2.59
CA SER A 459 -10.22 3.64 -2.16
C SER A 459 -9.50 2.33 -2.53
N LYS A 460 -10.23 1.20 -2.60
CA LYS A 460 -9.65 -0.11 -2.93
C LYS A 460 -9.39 -0.16 -4.42
N PHE A 461 -10.37 0.26 -5.23
CA PHE A 461 -10.17 0.46 -6.66
C PHE A 461 -9.03 1.43 -6.97
N ALA A 462 -8.96 2.58 -6.28
CA ALA A 462 -7.86 3.53 -6.43
C ALA A 462 -6.49 2.90 -6.16
N GLY A 463 -6.36 2.14 -5.07
CA GLY A 463 -5.14 1.39 -4.75
C GLY A 463 -4.79 0.33 -5.81
N LEU A 464 -5.80 -0.34 -6.37
CA LEU A 464 -5.60 -1.29 -7.48
C LEU A 464 -5.02 -0.58 -8.71
N LEU A 465 -5.62 0.54 -9.13
CA LEU A 465 -5.14 1.35 -10.25
C LEU A 465 -3.71 1.81 -10.01
N LEU A 466 -3.42 2.33 -8.81
CA LEU A 466 -2.09 2.82 -8.45
C LEU A 466 -1.03 1.72 -8.57
N ASN A 467 -1.36 0.48 -8.20
CA ASN A 467 -0.44 -0.64 -8.34
C ASN A 467 -0.06 -0.90 -9.82
N TYR A 468 -0.98 -0.71 -10.76
CA TYR A 468 -0.62 -0.76 -12.18
C TYR A 468 0.20 0.47 -12.59
N LEU A 469 -0.26 1.67 -12.21
CA LEU A 469 0.32 2.95 -12.64
C LEU A 469 1.79 3.11 -12.19
N ILE A 470 2.13 2.75 -10.96
CA ILE A 470 3.50 2.86 -10.44
C ILE A 470 4.43 1.81 -11.08
N ASN A 471 3.90 0.69 -11.58
CA ASN A 471 4.70 -0.42 -12.11
C ASN A 471 4.75 -0.49 -13.65
N ASP A 472 3.99 0.36 -14.37
CA ASP A 472 4.03 0.42 -15.83
C ASP A 472 5.30 1.14 -16.34
N PRO A 473 6.11 0.51 -17.20
CA PRO A 473 7.27 1.14 -17.83
C PRO A 473 6.95 2.41 -18.62
N GLU A 474 5.81 2.47 -19.30
CA GLU A 474 5.41 3.63 -20.12
C GLU A 474 5.14 4.88 -19.27
N ILE A 475 4.86 4.70 -17.98
CA ILE A 475 4.64 5.80 -17.05
C ILE A 475 5.96 6.36 -16.55
N GLY A 476 7.00 5.53 -16.34
CA GLY A 476 8.32 5.99 -15.88
C GLY A 476 8.47 6.11 -14.35
N LEU A 477 7.68 5.35 -13.58
CA LEU A 477 7.79 5.24 -12.11
C LEU A 477 8.24 3.84 -11.62
N HIS A 478 8.37 2.89 -12.55
CA HIS A 478 8.54 1.46 -12.31
C HIS A 478 9.86 1.04 -11.63
N ASP A 479 10.87 1.91 -11.62
CA ASP A 479 12.17 1.72 -10.97
C ASP A 479 12.35 2.57 -9.69
N LYS A 480 11.40 3.47 -9.41
CA LYS A 480 11.46 4.38 -8.27
C LYS A 480 11.17 3.65 -6.94
N SER A 481 11.82 4.08 -5.87
CA SER A 481 11.44 3.71 -4.51
C SER A 481 10.21 4.51 -4.09
N PHE A 482 9.31 3.84 -3.38
CA PHE A 482 8.08 4.47 -2.93
C PHE A 482 7.68 3.99 -1.54
N ILE A 483 6.91 4.82 -0.85
CA ILE A 483 6.25 4.47 0.41
C ILE A 483 4.77 4.89 0.34
N ILE A 484 3.90 4.13 1.00
CA ILE A 484 2.48 4.44 1.14
C ILE A 484 2.22 4.72 2.61
N ILE A 485 1.62 5.87 2.89
CA ILE A 485 1.31 6.33 4.24
C ILE A 485 -0.22 6.49 4.34
N PRO A 486 -0.92 5.65 5.12
CA PRO A 486 -2.34 5.84 5.39
C PRO A 486 -2.54 7.04 6.32
N SER A 487 -3.28 8.03 5.85
CA SER A 487 -3.41 9.33 6.54
C SER A 487 -4.20 9.24 7.85
N GLU A 488 -5.14 8.29 7.92
CA GLU A 488 -5.91 7.97 9.12
C GLU A 488 -5.05 7.46 10.30
N GLU A 489 -3.84 6.95 10.02
CA GLU A 489 -2.92 6.43 11.05
C GLU A 489 -1.91 7.47 11.56
N ILE A 490 -1.98 8.70 11.06
CA ILE A 490 -1.07 9.78 11.44
C ILE A 490 -1.72 10.60 12.56
N GLN A 491 -1.38 10.26 13.80
CA GLN A 491 -1.98 10.89 14.98
C GLN A 491 -1.05 11.89 15.69
N ASN A 492 0.27 11.82 15.44
CA ASN A 492 1.26 12.70 16.06
C ASN A 492 2.05 13.47 14.98
N PRO A 493 2.11 14.82 15.03
CA PRO A 493 2.95 15.62 14.14
C PRO A 493 4.41 15.17 14.07
N ASP A 494 4.97 14.71 15.19
CA ASP A 494 6.38 14.27 15.27
C ASP A 494 6.63 12.96 14.52
N SER A 495 5.59 12.21 14.14
CA SER A 495 5.76 11.01 13.31
C SER A 495 5.97 11.37 11.84
N LEU A 496 5.39 12.48 11.38
CA LEU A 496 5.37 12.88 9.97
C LEU A 496 6.33 14.05 9.69
N LEU A 497 7.63 13.74 9.69
CA LEU A 497 8.69 14.70 9.39
C LEU A 497 9.25 14.48 7.98
N ILE A 498 9.65 15.56 7.28
CA ILE A 498 10.22 15.47 5.92
C ILE A 498 11.47 14.59 5.92
N GLU A 499 12.30 14.69 6.96
CA GLU A 499 13.53 13.91 7.11
C GLU A 499 13.24 12.41 7.18
N ASN A 500 12.06 12.02 7.69
CA ASN A 500 11.63 10.62 7.71
C ASN A 500 11.44 10.05 6.30
N LEU A 501 11.11 10.90 5.32
CA LEU A 501 10.87 10.52 3.92
C LEU A 501 12.16 10.48 3.08
N ALA A 502 13.31 10.81 3.67
CA ALA A 502 14.59 10.80 2.97
C ALA A 502 14.95 9.40 2.42
N GLY A 503 15.22 9.35 1.12
CA GLY A 503 15.58 8.13 0.38
C GLY A 503 14.46 7.54 -0.48
N PHE A 504 13.23 8.05 -0.36
CA PHE A 504 12.10 7.69 -1.22
C PHE A 504 11.95 8.69 -2.38
N ASP A 505 11.60 8.21 -3.57
CA ASP A 505 11.31 9.10 -4.71
C ASP A 505 9.82 9.44 -4.82
N ILE A 506 8.96 8.56 -4.30
CA ILE A 506 7.50 8.71 -4.31
C ILE A 506 6.96 8.49 -2.90
N VAL A 507 6.14 9.42 -2.44
CA VAL A 507 5.35 9.27 -1.21
C VAL A 507 3.89 9.32 -1.60
N TYR A 508 3.15 8.27 -1.29
CA TYR A 508 1.70 8.20 -1.51
C TYR A 508 0.95 8.34 -0.19
N PHE A 509 0.26 9.45 -0.01
CA PHE A 509 -0.64 9.66 1.12
C PHE A 509 -2.03 9.14 0.79
N LYS A 510 -2.42 8.04 1.44
CA LYS A 510 -3.71 7.39 1.22
C LYS A 510 -4.79 8.02 2.11
N ASN A 511 -5.96 8.32 1.56
CA ASN A 511 -7.13 8.93 2.17
C ASN A 511 -6.82 10.21 2.96
N ILE A 512 -6.24 11.23 2.31
CA ILE A 512 -5.88 12.49 2.99
C ILE A 512 -7.08 13.21 3.60
N ASP A 513 -8.30 12.94 3.14
CA ASP A 513 -9.54 13.44 3.76
C ASP A 513 -9.78 12.89 5.18
N ASN A 514 -9.06 11.83 5.59
CA ASN A 514 -9.05 11.31 6.96
C ASN A 514 -7.87 11.82 7.79
N LEU A 515 -7.03 12.72 7.25
CA LEU A 515 -5.91 13.28 7.98
C LEU A 515 -6.42 14.11 9.17
N SER A 516 -5.79 13.92 10.34
CA SER A 516 -6.12 14.71 11.52
C SER A 516 -5.73 16.19 11.34
N PRO A 517 -6.58 17.16 11.74
CA PRO A 517 -6.29 18.59 11.61
C PRO A 517 -4.96 19.04 12.24
N VAL A 518 -4.52 18.36 13.30
CA VAL A 518 -3.23 18.67 13.96
C VAL A 518 -2.02 18.41 13.04
N ILE A 519 -2.18 17.58 12.00
CA ILE A 519 -1.12 17.19 11.06
C ILE A 519 -1.08 18.11 9.82
N TYR A 520 -2.09 18.94 9.57
CA TYR A 520 -2.21 19.71 8.32
C TYR A 520 -1.01 20.59 8.05
N ARG A 521 -0.43 21.18 9.10
CA ARG A 521 0.78 21.99 8.98
C ARG A 521 1.98 21.17 8.49
N GLU A 522 2.19 19.98 9.04
CA GLU A 522 3.31 19.11 8.65
C GLU A 522 3.08 18.53 7.25
N PHE A 523 1.84 18.12 6.95
CA PHE A 523 1.47 17.71 5.59
C PHE A 523 1.71 18.83 4.58
N TYR A 524 1.32 20.08 4.88
CA TYR A 524 1.58 21.23 3.99
C TYR A 524 3.08 21.46 3.76
N LYS A 525 3.90 21.39 4.82
CA LYS A 525 5.36 21.49 4.69
C LYS A 525 5.91 20.40 3.79
N ILE A 526 5.48 19.15 3.96
CA ILE A 526 5.89 18.03 3.10
C ILE A 526 5.42 18.27 1.66
N TRP A 527 4.15 18.61 1.48
CA TRP A 527 3.57 18.93 0.18
C TRP A 527 4.37 20.01 -0.55
N LYS A 528 4.81 21.05 0.14
CA LYS A 528 5.60 22.12 -0.49
C LYS A 528 7.06 21.75 -0.72
N ASN A 529 7.71 21.11 0.26
CA ASN A 529 9.17 21.06 0.32
C ASN A 529 9.78 19.69 -0.04
N PHE A 530 9.02 18.60 -0.08
CA PHE A 530 9.58 17.30 -0.43
C PHE A 530 10.02 17.29 -1.90
N GLU A 531 11.27 16.95 -2.16
CA GLU A 531 11.85 17.03 -3.51
C GLU A 531 11.31 15.96 -4.46
N GLY A 532 10.87 14.82 -3.93
CA GLY A 532 10.30 13.72 -4.71
C GLY A 532 8.88 13.98 -5.18
N ILE A 533 8.23 12.94 -5.69
CA ILE A 533 6.83 12.95 -6.11
C ILE A 533 5.95 12.70 -4.88
N ILE A 534 4.87 13.48 -4.76
CA ILE A 534 3.78 13.19 -3.84
C ILE A 534 2.55 12.85 -4.66
N ILE A 535 2.00 11.68 -4.38
CA ILE A 535 0.65 11.31 -4.78
C ILE A 535 -0.18 11.37 -3.50
N ALA A 536 -1.36 11.96 -3.54
CA ALA A 536 -2.34 11.85 -2.48
C ALA A 536 -3.65 11.38 -3.08
N ASP A 537 -4.50 10.73 -2.29
CA ASP A 537 -5.86 10.45 -2.73
C ASP A 537 -6.89 10.76 -1.65
N TYR A 538 -8.11 11.04 -2.09
CA TYR A 538 -9.20 11.40 -1.20
C TYR A 538 -10.55 10.97 -1.77
N SER A 539 -11.50 10.74 -0.87
CA SER A 539 -12.83 10.34 -1.28
C SER A 539 -13.56 11.47 -2.01
N TYR A 540 -14.19 11.12 -3.12
CA TYR A 540 -15.20 11.93 -3.80
C TYR A 540 -16.38 12.26 -2.87
N TYR A 541 -16.63 11.44 -1.85
CA TYR A 541 -17.71 11.63 -0.87
C TYR A 541 -17.30 12.43 0.37
N SER A 542 -16.07 12.97 0.39
CA SER A 542 -15.56 13.71 1.54
C SER A 542 -16.05 15.17 1.60
N PHE A 543 -16.46 15.73 0.46
CA PHE A 543 -16.90 17.12 0.32
C PHE A 543 -15.94 18.13 0.98
N ILE A 544 -14.62 17.87 0.91
CA ILE A 544 -13.60 18.64 1.64
C ILE A 544 -13.56 20.13 1.29
N ASP A 545 -14.08 20.51 0.12
CA ASP A 545 -14.24 21.90 -0.31
C ASP A 545 -15.41 22.61 0.40
N PHE A 546 -16.39 21.86 0.90
CA PHE A 546 -17.52 22.37 1.69
C PHE A 546 -17.32 22.23 3.20
N ASP A 547 -16.45 21.32 3.65
CA ASP A 547 -16.20 21.06 5.07
C ASP A 547 -15.21 22.07 5.68
N PRO A 548 -15.63 22.96 6.61
CA PRO A 548 -14.74 23.95 7.23
C PRO A 548 -13.56 23.33 7.99
N THR A 549 -13.70 22.08 8.45
CA THR A 549 -12.64 21.38 9.17
C THR A 549 -11.57 20.82 8.23
N LYS A 550 -11.90 20.60 6.95
CA LYS A 550 -11.02 20.00 5.93
C LYS A 550 -10.64 20.95 4.79
N ILE A 551 -11.22 22.15 4.75
CA ILE A 551 -11.00 23.15 3.68
C ILE A 551 -9.52 23.48 3.46
N GLN A 552 -8.72 23.41 4.52
CA GLN A 552 -7.28 23.63 4.44
C GLN A 552 -6.61 22.58 3.54
N ILE A 553 -6.99 21.30 3.65
CA ILE A 553 -6.49 20.24 2.77
C ILE A 553 -6.85 20.54 1.33
N PHE A 554 -8.12 20.88 1.08
CA PHE A 554 -8.59 21.21 -0.26
C PHE A 554 -7.75 22.33 -0.89
N HIS A 555 -7.47 23.41 -0.16
CA HIS A 555 -6.62 24.49 -0.65
C HIS A 555 -5.18 24.09 -0.96
N ILE A 556 -4.64 23.07 -0.27
CA ILE A 556 -3.30 22.53 -0.54
C ILE A 556 -3.28 21.77 -1.86
N ILE A 557 -4.31 20.97 -2.14
CA ILE A 557 -4.28 19.98 -3.22
C ILE A 557 -4.98 20.41 -4.50
N LYS A 558 -5.90 21.39 -4.44
CA LYS A 558 -6.86 21.71 -5.51
C LYS A 558 -6.21 21.81 -6.89
N GLU A 559 -5.08 22.51 -7.00
CA GLU A 559 -4.37 22.78 -8.27
C GLU A 559 -3.76 21.53 -8.92
N ASN A 560 -3.64 20.43 -8.18
CA ASN A 560 -2.99 19.20 -8.63
C ASN A 560 -3.98 18.02 -8.70
N LYS A 561 -5.30 18.30 -8.73
CA LYS A 561 -6.33 17.28 -8.71
C LYS A 561 -6.49 16.59 -10.06
N ILE A 562 -6.74 15.29 -10.02
CA ILE A 562 -7.31 14.51 -11.11
C ILE A 562 -8.35 13.52 -10.57
N ASP A 563 -9.39 13.28 -11.36
CA ASP A 563 -10.42 12.31 -11.02
C ASP A 563 -10.00 10.91 -11.49
N ILE A 564 -10.15 9.93 -10.60
CA ILE A 564 -10.25 8.54 -11.03
C ILE A 564 -11.62 8.38 -11.70
N PRO A 565 -11.72 7.64 -12.83
CA PRO A 565 -13.00 7.44 -13.51
C PRO A 565 -14.09 7.01 -12.55
N LEU A 566 -15.17 7.79 -12.48
CA LEU A 566 -16.27 7.56 -11.55
C LEU A 566 -16.99 6.28 -11.96
N LEU A 567 -17.02 5.29 -11.06
CA LEU A 567 -17.72 4.02 -11.26
C LEU A 567 -19.22 4.22 -11.52
N THR A 568 -19.80 5.30 -10.98
CA THR A 568 -21.20 5.63 -11.19
C THR A 568 -21.51 6.12 -12.61
N GLU A 569 -20.57 6.78 -13.27
CA GLU A 569 -20.77 7.40 -14.59
C GLU A 569 -20.08 6.63 -15.71
N ASN A 570 -19.08 5.82 -15.38
CA ASN A 570 -18.24 5.12 -16.35
C ASN A 570 -18.46 3.61 -16.27
N GLN A 571 -19.41 3.10 -17.06
CA GLN A 571 -19.73 1.67 -17.11
C GLN A 571 -18.50 0.80 -17.40
N LYS A 572 -17.61 1.25 -18.30
CA LYS A 572 -16.37 0.51 -18.59
C LYS A 572 -15.46 0.39 -17.38
N ALA A 573 -15.38 1.43 -16.53
CA ALA A 573 -14.62 1.39 -15.29
C ALA A 573 -15.22 0.38 -14.30
N TYR A 574 -16.56 0.36 -14.18
CA TYR A 574 -17.25 -0.60 -13.32
C TYR A 574 -17.12 -2.04 -13.82
N ASP A 575 -17.24 -2.28 -15.13
CA ASP A 575 -17.02 -3.60 -15.72
C ASP A 575 -15.59 -4.09 -15.48
N PHE A 576 -14.60 -3.21 -15.63
CA PHE A 576 -13.23 -3.53 -15.27
C PHE A 576 -13.07 -3.90 -13.78
N LEU A 577 -13.68 -3.15 -12.86
CA LEU A 577 -13.67 -3.48 -11.42
C LEU A 577 -14.23 -4.87 -11.15
N LYS A 578 -15.40 -5.21 -11.72
CA LYS A 578 -16.02 -6.54 -11.57
C LYS A 578 -15.11 -7.66 -12.09
N GLU A 579 -14.52 -7.47 -13.26
CA GLU A 579 -13.58 -8.46 -13.83
C GLU A 579 -12.34 -8.64 -12.96
N GLN A 580 -11.81 -7.57 -12.36
CA GLN A 580 -10.71 -7.68 -11.41
C GLN A 580 -11.11 -8.45 -10.14
N ALA A 581 -12.30 -8.20 -9.58
CA ALA A 581 -12.80 -8.97 -8.44
C ALA A 581 -12.93 -10.47 -8.76
N LYS A 582 -13.48 -10.82 -9.94
CA LYS A 582 -13.56 -12.21 -10.42
C LYS A 582 -12.20 -12.85 -10.58
N ASN A 583 -11.27 -12.17 -11.25
CA ASN A 583 -9.92 -12.68 -11.49
C ASN A 583 -9.17 -12.95 -10.18
N MET A 584 -9.28 -12.03 -9.22
CA MET A 584 -8.74 -12.19 -7.87
C MET A 584 -9.35 -13.38 -7.13
N TYR A 585 -10.65 -13.63 -7.30
CA TYR A 585 -11.33 -14.77 -6.69
C TYR A 585 -10.84 -16.09 -7.31
N ILE A 586 -10.77 -16.15 -8.63
CA ILE A 586 -10.24 -17.32 -9.36
C ILE A 586 -8.79 -17.60 -8.92
N GLU A 587 -7.95 -16.57 -8.81
CA GLU A 587 -6.56 -16.72 -8.37
C GLU A 587 -6.46 -17.30 -6.95
N LEU A 588 -7.34 -16.88 -6.04
CA LEU A 588 -7.33 -17.35 -4.65
C LEU A 588 -7.88 -18.78 -4.52
N PHE A 589 -9.06 -19.06 -5.10
CA PHE A 589 -9.79 -20.33 -4.89
C PHE A 589 -9.56 -21.37 -5.98
N GLU A 590 -8.97 -20.99 -7.11
CA GLU A 590 -8.82 -21.84 -8.30
C GLU A 590 -10.17 -22.39 -8.80
N LYS A 591 -11.21 -21.56 -8.67
CA LYS A 591 -12.60 -21.89 -9.03
C LYS A 591 -13.25 -20.76 -9.81
N THR A 592 -14.16 -21.14 -10.70
CA THR A 592 -14.92 -20.23 -11.57
C THR A 592 -16.42 -20.23 -11.27
N ASP A 593 -16.82 -20.76 -10.11
CA ASP A 593 -18.20 -20.77 -9.66
C ASP A 593 -18.51 -19.47 -8.90
N PHE A 594 -19.48 -18.71 -9.42
CA PHE A 594 -19.82 -17.36 -8.95
C PHE A 594 -21.31 -17.28 -8.61
N LYS A 595 -21.65 -17.53 -7.35
CA LYS A 595 -23.06 -17.65 -6.92
C LYS A 595 -23.85 -16.34 -6.97
N ASN A 596 -23.21 -15.20 -6.69
CA ASN A 596 -23.88 -13.90 -6.59
C ASN A 596 -23.57 -12.96 -7.76
N LEU A 597 -23.14 -13.49 -8.92
CA LEU A 597 -22.74 -12.65 -10.05
C LEU A 597 -23.87 -11.73 -10.53
N ASP A 598 -25.09 -12.26 -10.66
CA ASP A 598 -26.26 -11.51 -11.12
C ASP A 598 -26.57 -10.29 -10.23
N LYS A 599 -26.30 -10.38 -8.92
CA LYS A 599 -26.52 -9.28 -7.96
C LYS A 599 -25.46 -8.18 -8.08
N ILE A 600 -24.21 -8.57 -8.35
CA ILE A 600 -23.12 -7.62 -8.61
C ILE A 600 -23.40 -6.87 -9.93
N GLU A 601 -24.07 -7.51 -10.88
CA GLU A 601 -24.44 -6.91 -12.16
C GLU A 601 -25.66 -5.97 -12.07
N SER A 602 -26.56 -6.17 -11.11
CA SER A 602 -27.77 -5.34 -10.96
C SER A 602 -27.55 -4.01 -10.22
N ASN A 603 -26.54 -3.92 -9.35
CA ASN A 603 -26.22 -2.71 -8.56
C ASN A 603 -24.74 -2.31 -8.73
N LEU A 604 -24.37 -1.12 -8.22
CA LEU A 604 -22.99 -0.63 -8.21
C LEU A 604 -22.35 -0.84 -6.84
N TYR A 605 -21.42 -1.78 -6.73
CA TYR A 605 -20.69 -2.06 -5.48
C TYR A 605 -19.22 -1.61 -5.54
N ASP A 606 -18.64 -1.30 -4.38
CA ASP A 606 -17.19 -1.14 -4.27
C ASP A 606 -16.43 -2.47 -4.50
N LEU A 607 -15.12 -2.41 -4.74
CA LEU A 607 -14.28 -3.58 -5.07
C LEU A 607 -14.28 -4.64 -3.95
N GLU A 608 -14.21 -4.23 -2.69
CA GLU A 608 -14.22 -5.15 -1.54
C GLU A 608 -15.57 -5.86 -1.44
N SER A 609 -16.66 -5.12 -1.62
CA SER A 609 -18.03 -5.61 -1.61
C SER A 609 -18.28 -6.59 -2.75
N ALA A 610 -17.85 -6.27 -3.97
CA ALA A 610 -17.94 -7.18 -5.11
C ALA A 610 -17.21 -8.51 -4.81
N PHE A 611 -16.02 -8.45 -4.21
CA PHE A 611 -15.29 -9.66 -3.83
C PHE A 611 -15.98 -10.44 -2.69
N LEU A 612 -16.47 -9.76 -1.65
CA LEU A 612 -17.21 -10.38 -0.54
C LEU A 612 -18.48 -11.09 -1.03
N MET A 613 -19.18 -10.52 -2.00
CA MET A 613 -20.35 -11.16 -2.61
C MET A 613 -19.99 -12.43 -3.39
N LEU A 614 -18.80 -12.51 -3.99
CA LEU A 614 -18.34 -13.74 -4.65
C LEU A 614 -17.98 -14.85 -3.64
N LEU A 615 -17.65 -14.49 -2.38
CA LEU A 615 -17.36 -15.43 -1.31
C LEU A 615 -18.61 -16.06 -0.68
N ASP A 616 -19.67 -15.26 -0.53
CA ASP A 616 -20.97 -15.68 0.03
C ASP A 616 -21.75 -16.54 -0.99
#